data_AF-D8SGJ5-F1
#
_entry.id   AF-D8SGJ5-F1
#
_cell.length_a   1.000
_cell.length_b   1.000
_cell.length_c   1.000
_cell.angle_alpha   90.00
_cell.angle_beta   90.00
_cell.angle_gamma   90.00
#
_symmetry.space_group_name_H-M   'P 1'
#
loop_
_entity.id
_entity.type
_entity.pdbx_description
1 polymer ?
#
loop_
_entity_poly.entity_id
_entity_poly.type
_entity_poly.pdbx_seq_one_letter_code
_entity_poly.pdbx_strand_id
1 'polypeptide(L)'
;MDAAAAKAQAAASAIPKHITKSAKRLYRECIRRAQYVGNKHGNTDGIVNMVRAQFRKNMNESDPEKIQQMKELAIAGLFNHTFHEAANMAHKKDTYEEPA
;
A
#
# COMPACT_ATOMS: atom_id res chain seq x y z
N MET A 1 7.57 27.51 -2.59
CA MET A 1 7.20 26.14 -3.00
C MET A 1 7.68 25.19 -1.91
N ASP A 2 6.76 24.81 -1.04
CA ASP A 2 7.02 24.20 0.27
C ASP A 2 7.69 22.83 0.21
N ALA A 3 8.61 22.61 1.16
CA ALA A 3 9.30 21.33 1.38
C ALA A 3 8.34 20.16 1.65
N ALA A 4 7.13 20.45 2.18
CA ALA A 4 6.07 19.46 2.36
C ALA A 4 5.54 18.90 1.03
N ALA A 5 5.37 19.76 0.01
CA ALA A 5 4.97 19.35 -1.33
C ALA A 5 6.08 18.54 -2.01
N ALA A 6 7.35 18.91 -1.81
CA ALA A 6 8.49 18.15 -2.34
C ALA A 6 8.62 16.75 -1.71
N LYS A 7 8.38 16.61 -0.40
CA LYS A 7 8.41 15.31 0.30
C LYS A 7 7.23 14.42 -0.11
N ALA A 8 6.05 15.02 -0.31
CA ALA A 8 4.89 14.34 -0.89
C ALA A 8 5.13 13.91 -2.35
N GLN A 9 5.80 14.74 -3.15
CA GLN A 9 6.18 14.43 -4.54
C GLN A 9 7.21 13.29 -4.61
N ALA A 10 8.18 13.26 -3.68
CA ALA A 10 9.15 12.19 -3.55
C ALA A 10 8.51 10.88 -3.05
N ALA A 11 7.55 10.92 -2.13
CA ALA A 11 6.76 9.75 -1.71
C ALA A 11 5.84 9.24 -2.84
N ALA A 12 5.24 10.15 -3.61
CA ALA A 12 4.47 9.83 -4.82
C ALA A 12 5.33 9.25 -5.96
N SER A 13 6.67 9.38 -5.90
CA SER A 13 7.57 8.81 -6.91
C SER A 13 7.75 7.29 -6.80
N ALA A 14 7.46 6.69 -5.64
CA ALA A 14 7.62 5.25 -5.42
C ALA A 14 6.47 4.41 -6.00
N ILE A 15 5.28 4.99 -6.15
CA ILE A 15 4.11 4.30 -6.72
C ILE A 15 3.89 4.79 -8.15
N PRO A 16 4.01 3.92 -9.16
CA PRO A 16 3.80 4.31 -10.55
C PRO A 16 2.45 5.00 -10.79
N LYS A 17 2.45 6.15 -11.47
CA LYS A 17 1.25 6.98 -11.73
C LYS A 17 0.08 6.24 -12.39
N HIS A 18 0.36 5.17 -13.14
CA HIS A 18 -0.70 4.36 -13.76
C HIS A 18 -1.46 3.49 -12.75
N ILE A 19 -0.85 3.19 -11.59
CA ILE A 19 -1.50 2.52 -10.46
C ILE A 19 -2.42 3.50 -9.75
N THR A 20 -1.99 4.75 -9.54
CA THR A 20 -2.78 5.76 -8.84
C THR A 20 -4.02 6.23 -9.63
N LYS A 21 -3.96 6.17 -10.97
CA LYS A 21 -5.10 6.50 -11.84
C LYS A 21 -6.16 5.40 -11.93
N SER A 22 -5.79 4.12 -11.83
CA SER A 22 -6.68 2.98 -12.12
C SER A 22 -7.09 2.20 -10.87
N ALA A 23 -8.38 2.22 -10.52
CA ALA A 23 -8.92 1.45 -9.39
C ALA A 23 -8.68 -0.06 -9.52
N LYS A 24 -8.73 -0.62 -10.74
CA LYS A 24 -8.45 -2.04 -10.99
C LYS A 24 -6.99 -2.42 -10.74
N ARG A 25 -6.04 -1.55 -11.11
CA ARG A 25 -4.60 -1.75 -10.81
C ARG A 25 -4.37 -1.63 -9.31
N LEU A 26 -4.93 -0.61 -8.67
CA LEU A 26 -4.85 -0.40 -7.22
C LEU A 26 -5.37 -1.61 -6.44
N TYR A 27 -6.52 -2.16 -6.83
CA TYR A 27 -7.05 -3.41 -6.26
C TYR A 27 -6.03 -4.56 -6.32
N ARG A 28 -5.42 -4.79 -7.50
CA ARG A 28 -4.43 -5.86 -7.67
C ARG A 28 -3.21 -5.67 -6.78
N GLU A 29 -2.74 -4.43 -6.63
CA GLU A 29 -1.63 -4.11 -5.73
C GLU A 29 -2.00 -4.35 -4.26
N CYS A 30 -3.19 -3.92 -3.82
CA CYS A 30 -3.70 -4.21 -2.48
C CYS A 30 -3.78 -5.72 -2.23
N ILE A 31 -4.26 -6.51 -3.21
CA ILE A 31 -4.32 -7.97 -3.08
C ILE A 31 -2.93 -8.59 -3.00
N ARG A 32 -1.99 -8.20 -3.88
CA ARG A 32 -0.61 -8.69 -3.83
C ARG A 32 0.01 -8.40 -2.46
N ARG A 33 -0.23 -7.21 -1.92
CA ARG A 33 0.31 -6.85 -0.61
C ARG A 33 -0.36 -7.61 0.53
N ALA A 34 -1.67 -7.77 0.48
CA ALA A 34 -2.42 -8.59 1.45
C ALA A 34 -1.91 -10.03 1.48
N GLN A 35 -1.62 -10.63 0.32
CA GLN A 35 -1.03 -11.97 0.23
C GLN A 35 0.36 -12.04 0.87
N TYR A 36 1.22 -11.04 0.61
CA TYR A 36 2.54 -10.97 1.23
C TYR A 36 2.45 -10.90 2.76
N VAL A 37 1.62 -9.99 3.29
CA VAL A 37 1.42 -9.83 4.74
C VAL A 37 0.81 -11.10 5.33
N GLY A 38 -0.23 -11.62 4.69
CA GLY A 38 -0.91 -12.84 5.07
C GLY A 38 0.02 -14.03 5.21
N ASN A 39 0.88 -14.26 4.22
CA ASN A 39 1.82 -15.37 4.20
C ASN A 39 2.87 -15.24 5.31
N LYS A 40 3.29 -14.01 5.64
CA LYS A 40 4.24 -13.74 6.73
C LYS A 40 3.62 -13.99 8.13
N HIS A 41 2.31 -13.82 8.27
CA HIS A 41 1.61 -13.87 9.56
C HIS A 41 0.61 -15.04 9.71
N GLY A 42 0.50 -15.93 8.72
CA GLY A 42 -0.40 -17.10 8.77
C GLY A 42 -1.90 -16.78 8.63
N ASN A 43 -2.28 -15.60 8.10
CA ASN A 43 -3.69 -15.18 7.96
C ASN A 43 -4.00 -14.57 6.58
N THR A 44 -3.59 -15.26 5.52
CA THR A 44 -3.75 -14.77 4.15
C THR A 44 -5.20 -14.55 3.75
N ASP A 45 -6.06 -15.53 4.02
CA ASP A 45 -7.46 -15.45 3.60
C ASP A 45 -8.21 -14.32 4.29
N GLY A 46 -7.98 -14.10 5.59
CA GLY A 46 -8.59 -13.01 6.34
C GLY A 46 -8.23 -11.65 5.76
N ILE A 47 -6.93 -11.38 5.59
CA ILE A 47 -6.44 -10.07 5.11
C ILE A 47 -6.87 -9.83 3.64
N VAL A 48 -6.78 -10.85 2.79
CA VAL A 48 -7.25 -10.77 1.40
C VAL A 48 -8.75 -10.50 1.33
N ASN A 49 -9.55 -11.16 2.17
CA ASN A 49 -11.00 -10.96 2.19
C ASN A 49 -11.39 -9.58 2.72
N MET A 50 -10.63 -9.00 3.66
CA MET A 50 -10.84 -7.61 4.08
C MET A 50 -10.66 -6.62 2.93
N VAL A 51 -9.58 -6.76 2.14
CA VAL A 51 -9.36 -5.92 0.95
C VAL A 51 -10.50 -6.09 -0.04
N ARG A 52 -10.89 -7.34 -0.34
CA ARG A 52 -12.01 -7.63 -1.24
C ARG A 52 -13.31 -6.99 -0.76
N ALA A 53 -13.62 -7.10 0.53
CA ALA A 53 -14.84 -6.53 1.11
C ALA A 53 -14.90 -5.02 0.94
N GLN A 54 -13.79 -4.31 1.17
CA GLN A 54 -13.74 -2.84 0.99
C GLN A 54 -13.96 -2.41 -0.46
N PHE A 55 -13.36 -3.11 -1.43
CA PHE A 55 -13.56 -2.79 -2.84
C PHE A 55 -14.98 -3.14 -3.32
N ARG A 56 -15.57 -4.24 -2.84
CA ARG A 56 -16.96 -4.60 -3.17
C ARG A 56 -17.96 -3.61 -2.57
N LYS A 57 -17.77 -3.20 -1.32
CA LYS A 57 -18.64 -2.23 -0.63
C LYS A 57 -18.80 -0.93 -1.40
N ASN A 58 -17.73 -0.47 -2.05
CA ASN A 58 -17.70 0.81 -2.76
C ASN A 58 -17.73 0.66 -4.30
N MET A 59 -18.07 -0.53 -4.83
CA MET A 59 -17.95 -0.81 -6.26
C MET A 59 -18.91 -0.01 -7.14
N ASN A 60 -20.02 0.46 -6.56
CA ASN A 60 -21.05 1.25 -7.23
C ASN A 60 -21.00 2.73 -6.83
N GLU A 61 -19.91 3.17 -6.20
CA GLU A 61 -19.72 4.59 -5.91
C GLU A 61 -19.65 5.38 -7.23
N SER A 62 -20.36 6.50 -7.29
CA SER A 62 -20.43 7.37 -8.47
C SER A 62 -19.88 8.76 -8.21
N ASP A 63 -19.71 9.15 -6.94
CA ASP A 63 -19.11 10.45 -6.59
C ASP A 63 -17.61 10.47 -6.93
N PRO A 64 -17.17 11.32 -7.87
CA PRO A 64 -15.79 11.39 -8.31
C PRO A 64 -14.82 11.80 -7.19
N GLU A 65 -15.22 12.69 -6.28
CA GLU A 65 -14.35 13.17 -5.20
C GLU A 65 -14.14 12.05 -4.17
N LYS A 66 -15.22 11.36 -3.81
CA LYS A 66 -15.15 10.21 -2.89
C LYS A 66 -14.36 9.05 -3.48
N ILE A 67 -14.50 8.75 -4.77
CA ILE A 67 -13.67 7.75 -5.46
C ILE A 67 -12.19 8.13 -5.38
N GLN A 68 -11.87 9.40 -5.63
CA GLN A 68 -10.51 9.88 -5.59
C GLN A 68 -9.92 9.80 -4.18
N GLN A 69 -10.67 10.22 -3.16
CA GLN A 69 -10.28 10.10 -1.76
C GLN A 69 -10.03 8.64 -1.34
N MET A 70 -10.91 7.71 -1.73
CA MET A 70 -10.72 6.29 -1.44
C MET A 70 -9.46 5.72 -2.10
N LYS A 71 -9.16 6.14 -3.34
CA LYS A 71 -7.91 5.75 -4.01
C LYS A 71 -6.70 6.27 -3.24
N GLU A 72 -6.71 7.54 -2.85
CA GLU A 72 -5.61 8.17 -2.12
C GLU A 72 -5.35 7.49 -0.77
N LEU A 73 -6.40 7.15 -0.03
CA LEU A 73 -6.29 6.39 1.22
C LEU A 73 -5.68 5.00 0.99
N ALA A 74 -6.10 4.28 -0.04
CA ALA A 74 -5.53 2.97 -0.37
C ALA A 74 -4.06 3.07 -0.83
N ILE A 75 -3.70 4.10 -1.60
CA ILE A 75 -2.31 4.40 -2.00
C ILE A 75 -1.46 4.69 -0.77
N ALA A 76 -1.94 5.53 0.15
CA ALA A 76 -1.26 5.83 1.40
C ALA A 76 -1.05 4.58 2.26
N GLY A 77 -2.06 3.70 2.37
CA GLY A 77 -1.93 2.42 3.06
C GLY A 77 -0.85 1.52 2.46
N LEU A 78 -0.81 1.39 1.13
CA LEU A 78 0.23 0.63 0.43
C LEU A 78 1.63 1.23 0.66
N PHE A 79 1.75 2.55 0.58
CA PHE A 79 3.02 3.25 0.78
C PHE A 79 3.53 3.08 2.21
N ASN A 80 2.70 3.36 3.21
CA ASN A 80 3.05 3.26 4.63
C ASN A 80 3.58 1.87 4.97
N HIS A 81 2.88 0.83 4.50
CA HIS A 81 3.30 -0.52 4.76
C HIS A 81 4.61 -0.87 4.00
N THR A 82 4.80 -0.38 2.77
CA THR A 82 6.06 -0.54 2.01
C THR A 82 7.24 0.10 2.72
N PHE A 83 7.06 1.32 3.18
CA PHE A 83 8.11 2.06 3.89
C PHE A 83 8.45 1.39 5.23
N HIS A 84 7.43 0.99 6.00
CA HIS A 84 7.63 0.29 7.27
C HIS A 84 8.38 -1.04 7.10
N GLU A 85 8.03 -1.83 6.08
CA GLU A 85 8.76 -3.07 5.78
C GLU A 85 10.21 -2.82 5.33
N ALA A 86 10.46 -1.78 4.52
CA ALA A 86 11.81 -1.41 4.14
C ALA A 86 12.67 -0.99 5.34
N ALA A 87 12.10 -0.19 6.25
CA ALA A 87 12.77 0.20 7.50
C ALA A 87 13.08 -1.02 8.37
N ASN A 88 12.14 -1.95 8.52
CA ASN A 88 12.35 -3.19 9.27
C ASN A 88 13.45 -4.08 8.67
N MET A 89 13.54 -4.14 7.33
CA MET A 89 14.61 -4.88 6.65
C MET A 89 15.98 -4.22 6.83
N ALA A 90 16.05 -2.88 6.79
CA ALA A 90 17.28 -2.15 7.06
C ALA A 90 17.77 -2.38 8.49
N HIS A 91 16.87 -2.24 9.50
CA HIS A 91 17.21 -2.50 10.89
C HIS A 91 17.71 -3.93 11.14
N LYS A 92 17.09 -4.94 10.52
CA LYS A 92 17.55 -6.34 10.63
C LYS A 92 18.94 -6.57 10.04
N LYS A 93 19.33 -5.79 9.03
CA LYS A 93 20.64 -5.88 8.39
C LYS A 93 21.74 -5.31 9.30
N ASP A 94 21.43 -4.24 10.02
CA ASP A 94 22.37 -3.61 10.96
C ASP A 94 22.60 -4.45 12.22
N THR A 95 21.63 -5.29 12.61
CA THR A 95 21.74 -6.20 13.77
C THR A 95 22.25 -7.60 13.42
N TYR A 96 22.70 -7.83 12.19
CA TYR A 96 23.24 -9.14 11.78
C TYR A 96 24.71 -9.23 12.22
N GLU A 97 24.98 -9.80 13.39
CA GLU A 97 26.33 -10.25 13.75
C GLU A 97 26.68 -11.51 12.93
N GLU A 98 27.85 -11.50 12.32
CA GLU A 98 28.36 -12.59 11.50
C GLU A 98 28.58 -13.84 12.39
N PRO A 99 28.01 -15.02 12.05
CA PRO A 99 28.21 -16.21 12.87
C PRO A 99 29.69 -16.62 12.85
N ALA A 100 30.24 -16.87 14.04
CA ALA A 100 31.61 -17.30 14.28
C ALA A 100 31.94 -18.69 13.69
#